data_AF-J9F5I5-F1
#
_entry.id   AF-J9F5I5-F1
#
_cell.length_a   1.000
_cell.length_b   1.000
_cell.length_c   1.000
_cell.angle_alpha   90.00
_cell.angle_beta   90.00
_cell.angle_gamma   90.00
#
_symmetry.space_group_name_H-M   'P 1'
#
loop_
_entity.id
_entity.type
_entity.pdbx_description
1 polymer ?
#
loop_
_entity_poly.entity_id
_entity_poly.type
_entity_poly.pdbx_seq_one_letter_code
_entity_poly.pdbx_strand_id
1 'polypeptide(L)'
;AFPKASRVIDRFHIQKLACDAVQELRIKHRWDAIQQANEEMEEAKQKNEDYAPYRYSNGDTRRELLIRSRYLLFKSADKWTERQKQRAAILFEEYPDIKKAYGLCHSL
;
A
#
# COMPACT_ATOMS: atom_id res chain seq x y z
N ALA A 1 -28.31 -37.15 -2.43
CA ALA A 1 -28.39 -35.70 -2.72
C ALA A 1 -28.47 -34.94 -1.40
N PHE A 2 -27.83 -33.77 -1.27
CA PHE A 2 -27.90 -32.92 -0.07
C PHE A 2 -28.82 -31.72 -0.35
N PRO A 3 -30.15 -31.86 -0.18
CA PRO A 3 -31.13 -30.86 -0.62
C PRO A 3 -31.08 -29.52 0.14
N LYS A 4 -30.28 -29.43 1.21
CA LYS A 4 -30.09 -28.20 2.01
C LYS A 4 -28.64 -27.68 2.01
N ALA A 5 -27.74 -28.30 1.24
CA ALA A 5 -26.35 -27.83 1.16
C ALA A 5 -26.25 -26.66 0.18
N SER A 6 -25.81 -25.50 0.66
CA SER A 6 -25.48 -24.34 -0.17
C SER A 6 -23.97 -24.34 -0.47
N ARG A 7 -23.60 -24.23 -1.75
CA ARG A 7 -22.20 -24.06 -2.14
C ARG A 7 -21.76 -22.63 -1.85
N VAL A 8 -20.92 -22.45 -0.83
CA VAL A 8 -20.34 -21.15 -0.48
C VAL A 8 -18.87 -21.16 -0.90
N ILE A 9 -18.39 -20.04 -1.42
CA ILE A 9 -16.97 -19.85 -1.74
C ILE A 9 -16.21 -19.70 -0.41
N ASP A 10 -15.09 -20.39 -0.24
CA ASP A 10 -14.31 -20.37 1.00
C ASP A 10 -13.90 -18.92 1.37
N ARG A 11 -14.30 -18.48 2.56
CA ARG A 11 -14.05 -17.12 3.07
C ARG A 11 -12.56 -16.79 3.13
N PHE A 12 -11.70 -17.75 3.46
CA PHE A 12 -10.25 -17.55 3.48
C PHE A 12 -9.70 -17.33 2.08
N HIS A 13 -10.28 -17.98 1.08
CA HIS A 13 -9.87 -17.80 -0.31
C HIS A 13 -10.24 -16.40 -0.83
N ILE A 14 -11.43 -15.91 -0.49
CA ILE A 14 -11.87 -14.54 -0.82
C ILE A 14 -10.98 -13.50 -0.13
N GLN A 15 -10.69 -13.69 1.16
CA GLN A 15 -9.83 -12.78 1.93
C GLN A 15 -8.41 -12.75 1.37
N LYS A 16 -7.87 -13.91 0.96
CA LYS A 16 -6.57 -13.99 0.28
C LYS A 16 -6.56 -13.19 -1.03
N LEU A 17 -7.57 -13.40 -1.89
CA LEU A 17 -7.69 -12.67 -3.16
C LEU A 17 -7.78 -11.15 -2.95
N ALA A 18 -8.57 -10.71 -1.96
CA ALA A 18 -8.69 -9.30 -1.63
C ALA A 18 -7.37 -8.72 -1.10
N CYS A 19 -6.66 -9.45 -0.23
CA CYS A 19 -5.33 -9.07 0.23
C CYS A 19 -4.34 -8.94 -0.93
N ASP A 20 -4.30 -9.93 -1.83
CA ASP A 20 -3.39 -9.94 -2.98
C ASP A 20 -3.65 -8.74 -3.91
N ALA A 21 -4.92 -8.41 -4.17
CA ALA A 21 -5.28 -7.22 -4.96
C ALA A 21 -4.80 -5.90 -4.33
N VAL A 22 -4.87 -5.76 -3.00
CA VAL A 22 -4.30 -4.60 -2.28
C VAL A 22 -2.79 -4.51 -2.48
N GLN A 23 -2.10 -5.66 -2.49
CA GLN A 23 -0.65 -5.69 -2.71
C GLN A 23 -0.28 -5.31 -4.15
N GLU A 24 -1.05 -5.77 -5.13
CA GLU A 24 -0.85 -5.42 -6.54
C GLU A 24 -0.99 -3.91 -6.78
N LEU A 25 -2.04 -3.29 -6.23
CA LEU A 25 -2.21 -1.82 -6.28
C LEU A 25 -1.00 -1.09 -5.70
N ARG A 26 -0.53 -1.52 -4.53
CA ARG A 26 0.67 -0.93 -3.91
C ARG A 26 1.94 -1.18 -4.72
N ILE A 27 2.08 -2.33 -5.39
CA ILE A 27 3.22 -2.61 -6.27
C ILE A 27 3.21 -1.68 -7.47
N LYS A 28 2.05 -1.41 -8.07
CA LYS A 28 1.89 -0.45 -9.16
C LYS A 28 2.36 0.95 -8.73
N HIS A 29 1.82 1.47 -7.62
CA HIS A 29 2.24 2.76 -7.07
C HIS A 29 3.74 2.81 -6.75
N ARG A 30 4.34 1.68 -6.36
CA ARG A 30 5.78 1.61 -6.10
C ARG A 30 6.61 1.75 -7.37
N TRP A 31 6.15 1.18 -8.48
CA TRP A 31 6.79 1.38 -9.78
C TRP A 31 6.73 2.85 -10.19
N ASP A 32 5.56 3.48 -10.06
CA ASP A 32 5.37 4.90 -10.37
C ASP A 32 6.29 5.78 -9.50
N ALA A 33 6.39 5.49 -8.20
CA ALA A 33 7.30 6.20 -7.28
C ALA A 33 8.79 5.98 -7.59
N ILE A 34 9.17 4.82 -8.14
CA ILE A 34 10.55 4.57 -8.60
C ILE A 34 10.83 5.40 -9.84
N GLN A 35 9.90 5.42 -10.80
CA GLN A 35 10.04 6.17 -12.02
C GLN A 35 10.15 7.67 -11.73
N GLN A 36 9.25 8.21 -10.91
CA GLN A 36 9.29 9.61 -10.49
C GLN A 36 10.63 9.96 -9.84
N ALA A 37 11.15 9.13 -8.93
CA ALA A 37 12.43 9.38 -8.29
C ALA A 37 13.61 9.37 -9.30
N ASN A 38 13.54 8.54 -10.33
CA ASN A 38 14.57 8.54 -11.39
C ASN A 38 14.48 9.80 -12.24
N GLU A 39 13.28 10.25 -12.59
CA GLU A 39 13.05 11.49 -13.34
C GLU A 39 13.57 12.71 -12.54
N GLU A 40 13.22 12.81 -11.25
CA GLU A 40 13.73 13.87 -10.36
C GLU A 40 15.27 13.85 -10.25
N MET A 41 15.89 12.66 -10.22
CA MET A 41 17.35 12.52 -10.23
C MET A 41 17.99 12.99 -11.54
N GLU A 42 17.39 12.67 -12.69
CA GLU A 42 17.91 13.11 -13.99
C GLU A 42 17.74 14.63 -14.16
N GLU A 43 16.65 15.21 -13.69
CA GLU A 43 16.46 16.66 -13.69
C GLU A 43 17.50 17.38 -12.82
N ALA A 44 17.78 16.88 -11.62
CA ALA A 44 18.80 17.45 -10.74
C ALA A 44 20.19 17.41 -11.40
N LYS A 45 20.53 16.29 -12.04
CA LYS A 45 21.78 16.17 -12.82
C LYS A 45 21.85 17.18 -13.95
N GLN A 46 20.76 17.37 -14.71
CA GLN A 46 20.72 18.34 -15.81
C GLN A 46 20.92 19.78 -15.30
N LYS A 47 20.42 20.08 -14.10
CA LYS A 47 20.57 21.39 -13.45
C LYS A 47 21.91 21.55 -12.71
N ASN A 48 22.75 20.49 -12.64
CA ASN A 48 23.94 20.41 -11.79
C ASN A 48 23.64 20.70 -10.30
N GLU A 49 22.49 20.22 -9.82
CA GLU A 49 22.06 20.32 -8.43
C GLU A 49 22.14 18.96 -7.73
N ASP A 50 22.35 18.98 -6.41
CA ASP A 50 22.28 17.76 -5.61
C ASP A 50 20.83 17.29 -5.47
N TYR A 51 20.58 16.03 -5.81
CA TYR A 51 19.25 15.44 -5.64
C TYR A 51 18.93 15.20 -4.16
N ALA A 52 17.86 15.84 -3.70
CA ALA A 52 17.29 15.62 -2.37
C ALA A 52 15.82 15.14 -2.50
N PRO A 53 15.51 13.86 -2.17
CA PRO A 53 14.15 13.34 -2.28
C PRO A 53 13.23 13.98 -1.24
N TYR A 54 11.97 14.20 -1.63
CA TYR A 54 10.93 14.57 -0.69
C TYR A 54 10.74 13.47 0.38
N ARG A 55 10.55 13.91 1.64
CA ARG A 55 10.31 13.04 2.79
C ARG A 55 9.03 13.45 3.49
N TYR A 56 8.22 12.47 3.87
CA TYR A 56 7.03 12.69 4.69
C TYR A 56 7.38 12.99 6.15
N SER A 57 6.38 13.36 6.95
CA SER A 57 6.52 13.64 8.38
C SER A 57 7.13 12.48 9.19
N ASN A 58 7.03 11.25 8.70
CA ASN A 58 7.65 10.07 9.31
C ASN A 58 9.08 9.79 8.81
N GLY A 59 9.63 10.63 7.93
CA GLY A 59 10.97 10.53 7.34
C GLY A 59 11.08 9.61 6.13
N ASP A 60 10.02 8.89 5.76
CA ASP A 60 10.01 8.02 4.59
C ASP A 60 9.97 8.86 3.30
N THR A 61 10.66 8.41 2.27
CA THR A 61 10.37 8.80 0.87
C THR A 61 9.12 8.08 0.35
N ARG A 62 8.55 8.51 -0.78
CA ARG A 62 7.43 7.81 -1.48
C ARG A 62 7.67 6.32 -1.65
N ARG A 63 8.86 5.96 -2.13
CA ARG A 63 9.24 4.56 -2.36
C ARG A 63 9.33 3.76 -1.06
N GLU A 64 9.90 4.36 -0.02
CA GLU A 64 10.02 3.72 1.30
C GLU A 64 8.67 3.55 1.98
N LEU A 65 7.79 4.56 1.91
CA LEU A 65 6.42 4.52 2.41
C LEU A 65 5.69 3.29 1.87
N LEU A 66 5.73 3.10 0.55
CA LEU A 66 5.09 1.96 -0.12
C LEU A 66 5.73 0.62 0.27
N ILE A 67 7.06 0.52 0.34
CA ILE A 67 7.75 -0.73 0.77
C ILE A 67 7.39 -1.10 2.21
N ARG A 68 7.50 -0.14 3.13
CA ARG A 68 7.31 -0.35 4.57
C ARG A 68 5.83 -0.56 4.93
N SER A 69 4.90 -0.18 4.06
CA SER A 69 3.47 -0.40 4.22
C SER A 69 3.02 -1.83 3.86
N ARG A 70 3.89 -2.69 3.32
CA ARG A 70 3.52 -4.08 3.00
C ARG A 70 2.84 -4.82 4.13
N TYR A 71 3.47 -4.82 5.30
CA TYR A 71 3.05 -5.66 6.41
C TYR A 71 1.80 -5.11 7.11
N LEU A 72 1.59 -3.80 7.15
CA LEU A 72 0.38 -3.23 7.77
C LEU A 72 -0.86 -3.51 6.93
N LEU A 73 -0.73 -3.60 5.60
CA LEU A 73 -1.85 -3.89 4.69
C LEU A 73 -2.36 -5.35 4.79
N PHE A 74 -1.60 -6.25 5.42
CA PHE A 74 -2.03 -7.62 5.71
C PHE A 74 -2.65 -7.80 7.11
N LYS A 75 -2.64 -6.74 7.93
CA LYS A 75 -3.11 -6.79 9.32
C LYS A 75 -4.35 -5.92 9.46
N SER A 76 -5.25 -6.35 10.33
CA SER A 76 -6.33 -5.50 10.82
C SER A 76 -5.77 -4.30 11.60
N ALA A 77 -6.44 -3.16 11.49
CA ALA A 77 -5.95 -1.88 11.99
C ALA A 77 -5.76 -1.83 13.53
N ASP A 78 -6.52 -2.64 14.26
CA ASP A 78 -6.39 -2.83 15.72
C ASP A 78 -5.03 -3.43 16.12
N LYS A 79 -4.38 -4.17 15.21
CA LYS A 79 -3.08 -4.82 15.45
C LYS A 79 -1.88 -3.99 15.01
N TRP A 80 -2.11 -2.74 14.59
CA TRP A 80 -1.03 -1.86 14.15
C TRP A 80 -0.31 -1.24 15.34
N THR A 81 1.01 -1.24 15.28
CA THR A 81 1.84 -0.43 16.18
C THR A 81 1.63 1.06 15.88
N GLU A 82 2.01 1.93 16.81
CA GLU A 82 1.86 3.38 16.61
C GLU A 82 2.60 3.88 15.36
N ARG A 83 3.80 3.35 15.10
CA ARG A 83 4.56 3.65 13.87
C ARG A 83 3.85 3.17 12.60
N GLN A 84 3.08 2.08 12.68
CA GLN A 84 2.27 1.59 11.56
C GLN A 84 1.04 2.46 11.34
N LYS A 85 0.38 2.94 12.41
CA LYS A 85 -0.75 3.87 12.30
C LYS A 85 -0.35 5.19 11.66
N GLN A 86 0.76 5.78 12.11
CA GLN A 86 1.33 7.00 11.51
C GLN A 86 1.62 6.80 10.02
N ARG A 87 2.23 5.66 9.66
CA ARG A 87 2.52 5.33 8.27
C ARG A 87 1.24 5.10 7.45
N ALA A 88 0.26 4.42 8.01
CA ALA A 88 -1.02 4.17 7.36
C ALA A 88 -1.80 5.46 7.11
N ALA A 89 -1.73 6.43 8.03
CA ALA A 89 -2.35 7.74 7.85
C ALA A 89 -1.81 8.44 6.59
N ILE A 90 -0.48 8.55 6.48
CA ILE A 90 0.20 9.14 5.31
C ILE A 90 -0.15 8.33 4.05
N LEU A 91 -0.03 7.00 4.10
CA LEU A 91 -0.31 6.14 2.95
C LEU A 91 -1.74 6.30 2.43
N PHE A 92 -2.72 6.38 3.32
CA PHE A 92 -4.14 6.46 2.94
C PHE A 92 -4.59 7.85 2.52
N GLU A 93 -3.85 8.88 2.91
CA GLU A 93 -4.01 10.25 2.40
C GLU A 93 -3.44 10.35 0.98
N GLU A 94 -2.22 9.88 0.76
CA GLU A 94 -1.52 9.92 -0.53
C GLU A 94 -2.10 8.94 -1.56
N TYR A 95 -2.59 7.77 -1.10
CA TYR A 95 -3.12 6.70 -1.95
C TYR A 95 -4.53 6.26 -1.48
N PRO A 96 -5.58 7.06 -1.78
CA PRO A 96 -6.95 6.77 -1.34
C PRO A 96 -7.53 5.48 -1.92
N ASP A 97 -7.04 5.03 -3.07
CA ASP A 97 -7.42 3.77 -3.70
C ASP A 97 -6.91 2.56 -2.90
N ILE A 98 -5.69 2.62 -2.36
CA ILE A 98 -5.17 1.64 -1.41
C ILE A 98 -6.04 1.61 -0.14
N LYS A 99 -6.45 2.77 0.39
CA LYS A 99 -7.36 2.85 1.55
C LYS A 99 -8.69 2.16 1.26
N LYS A 100 -9.28 2.43 0.09
CA LYS A 100 -10.54 1.82 -0.34
C LYS A 100 -10.40 0.31 -0.48
N ALA A 101 -9.34 -0.16 -1.14
CA ALA A 101 -9.09 -1.59 -1.32
C ALA A 101 -8.85 -2.30 0.03
N TYR A 102 -8.07 -1.68 0.93
CA TYR A 102 -7.83 -2.19 2.28
C TYR A 102 -9.14 -2.32 3.08
N GLY A 103 -9.99 -1.29 3.03
CA GLY A 103 -11.29 -1.29 3.71
C GLY A 103 -12.21 -2.40 3.22
N LEU A 104 -12.29 -2.60 1.90
CA LEU A 104 -13.07 -3.69 1.30
C LEU A 104 -12.55 -5.06 1.75
N CYS A 105 -11.23 -5.26 1.79
CA CYS A 105 -10.62 -6.51 2.22
C CYS A 105 -10.88 -6.84 3.70
N HIS A 106 -10.92 -5.82 4.57
CA HIS A 106 -11.06 -5.99 6.02
C HIS A 106 -12.51 -5.90 6.51
N SER A 107 -13.46 -5.60 5.62
CA SER A 107 -14.91 -5.68 5.90
C SER A 107 -15.54 -7.05 5.60
N LEU A 108 -14.77 -8.01 5.06
CA LEU A 108 -15.21 -9.35 4.61
C LEU A 108 -15.18 -10.43 5.71
#